data_AF-A0A924AFL8-F1
#
_entry.id   AF-A0A924AFL8-F1
#
_cell.length_a   1.000
_cell.length_b   1.000
_cell.length_c   1.000
_cell.angle_alpha   90.00
_cell.angle_beta   90.00
_cell.angle_gamma   90.00
#
_symmetry.space_group_name_H-M   'P 1'
#
loop_
_entity.id
_entity.type
_entity.pdbx_description
1 polymer ?
#
loop_
_entity_poly.entity_id
_entity_poly.type
_entity_poly.pdbx_seq_one_letter_code
_entity_poly.pdbx_strand_id
1 'polypeptide(L)'
;MAGNQPMAWDAAQPEFAVREPFPSRTSQAGLVHGHFGKGEPLRVRSRMPDNGVIFSDGIEADFLRFTAGMEACISIADQQGRLVA
;
A
#
# COMPACT_ATOMS: atom_id res chain seq x y z
N MET A 1 -22.04 -2.48 8.73
CA MET A 1 -20.93 -1.51 8.83
C MET A 1 -20.13 -1.90 10.06
N ALA A 2 -19.13 -2.77 9.94
CA ALA A 2 -18.25 -3.05 11.08
C ALA A 2 -17.48 -1.75 11.37
N GLY A 3 -17.54 -1.26 12.61
CA GLY A 3 -16.82 -0.06 13.02
C GLY A 3 -15.32 -0.29 12.86
N ASN A 4 -14.60 0.71 12.32
CA ASN A 4 -13.15 0.68 12.23
C ASN A 4 -12.59 0.70 13.66
N GLN A 5 -12.15 -0.46 14.17
CA GLN A 5 -11.47 -0.51 15.47
C GLN A 5 -10.03 -0.02 15.27
N PRO A 6 -9.55 0.92 16.12
CA PRO A 6 -8.18 1.38 16.01
C PRO A 6 -7.22 0.21 16.24
N MET A 7 -6.29 0.05 15.30
CA MET A 7 -5.25 -0.96 15.38
C MET A 7 -4.23 -0.59 16.48
N ALA A 8 -3.69 -1.60 17.16
CA ALA A 8 -2.61 -1.38 18.12
C ALA A 8 -1.39 -0.79 17.42
N TRP A 9 -0.72 0.17 18.06
CA TRP A 9 0.41 0.88 17.46
C TRP A 9 1.58 -0.04 17.08
N ASP A 10 1.71 -1.17 17.78
CA ASP A 10 2.74 -2.19 17.60
C ASP A 10 2.30 -3.38 16.74
N ALA A 11 1.12 -3.29 16.11
CA ALA A 11 0.62 -4.37 15.26
C ALA A 11 1.54 -4.62 14.06
N ALA A 12 2.03 -5.85 13.94
CA ALA A 12 2.84 -6.30 12.82
C ALA A 12 1.99 -6.70 11.59
N GLN A 13 0.92 -5.95 11.32
CA GLN A 13 -0.02 -6.24 10.25
C GLN A 13 -0.42 -4.94 9.52
N PRO A 14 0.41 -4.47 8.58
CA PRO A 14 0.07 -3.33 7.75
C PRO A 14 -1.24 -3.53 6.97
N GLU A 15 -1.94 -2.42 6.75
CA GLU A 15 -3.13 -2.33 5.94
C GLU A 15 -2.87 -1.62 4.63
N PHE A 16 -3.62 -1.98 3.59
CA PHE A 16 -3.73 -1.18 2.37
C PHE A 16 -5.19 -0.81 2.12
N ALA A 17 -5.39 0.34 1.48
CA ALA A 17 -6.68 0.81 1.03
C ALA A 17 -6.53 1.51 -0.32
N VAL A 18 -7.50 1.28 -1.22
CA VAL A 18 -7.57 1.93 -2.52
C VAL A 18 -8.52 3.12 -2.42
N ARG A 19 -8.01 4.32 -2.68
CA ARG A 19 -8.83 5.52 -2.78
C ARG A 19 -9.51 5.57 -4.15
N GLU A 20 -10.80 5.85 -4.17
CA GLU A 20 -11.61 6.01 -5.39
C GLU A 20 -11.46 4.84 -6.40
N PRO A 21 -11.73 3.59 -6.00
CA PRO A 21 -11.62 2.46 -6.91
C PRO A 21 -12.58 2.59 -8.09
N PHE A 22 -12.11 2.26 -9.30
CA PHE A 22 -12.91 2.33 -10.53
C PHE A 22 -13.38 0.93 -10.99
N PRO A 23 -14.62 0.52 -10.69
CA PRO A 23 -15.16 -0.76 -11.15
C PRO A 23 -15.56 -0.68 -12.64
N SER A 24 -14.66 -1.10 -13.52
CA SER A 24 -15.00 -1.25 -14.94
C SER A 24 -15.73 -2.57 -15.20
N ARG A 25 -16.42 -2.67 -16.35
CA ARG A 25 -17.05 -3.92 -16.82
C ARG A 25 -16.07 -5.10 -16.87
N THR A 26 -14.80 -4.84 -17.16
CA THR A 26 -13.77 -5.86 -17.40
C THR A 26 -12.90 -6.14 -16.18
N SER A 27 -12.62 -5.15 -15.33
CA SER A 27 -11.68 -5.29 -14.21
C SER A 27 -12.34 -5.43 -12.84
N GLN A 28 -13.59 -4.97 -12.70
CA GLN A 28 -14.26 -4.82 -11.40
C GLN A 28 -13.36 -4.06 -10.38
N ALA A 29 -13.71 -4.13 -9.09
CA ALA A 29 -12.90 -3.56 -8.00
C ALA A 29 -13.00 -4.47 -6.76
N GLY A 30 -12.47 -5.69 -6.88
CA GLY A 30 -12.52 -6.68 -5.78
C GLY A 30 -11.43 -6.51 -4.72
N LEU A 31 -10.34 -5.82 -5.04
CA LEU A 31 -9.19 -5.61 -4.16
C LEU A 31 -9.10 -4.13 -3.77
N VAL A 32 -9.84 -3.73 -2.74
CA VAL A 32 -9.99 -2.32 -2.34
C VAL A 32 -9.52 -2.02 -0.92
N HIS A 33 -9.43 -3.04 -0.06
CA HIS A 33 -8.78 -2.97 1.24
C HIS A 33 -8.26 -4.35 1.61
N GLY A 34 -7.31 -4.40 2.53
CA GLY A 34 -6.86 -5.64 3.13
C GLY A 34 -5.62 -5.44 3.98
N HIS A 35 -5.08 -6.56 4.46
CA HIS A 35 -3.86 -6.59 5.25
C HIS A 35 -2.79 -7.39 4.53
N PHE A 36 -1.53 -7.17 4.90
CA PHE A 36 -0.41 -7.98 4.44
C PHE A 36 0.58 -8.17 5.59
N GLY A 37 1.54 -9.09 5.43
CA GLY A 37 2.42 -9.51 6.53
C GLY A 37 3.83 -9.88 6.08
N LYS A 38 4.67 -10.27 7.03
CA LYS A 38 6.09 -10.58 6.76
C LYS A 38 6.28 -11.72 5.73
N GLY A 39 5.40 -12.72 5.73
CA GLY A 39 5.43 -13.84 4.77
C GLY A 39 4.59 -13.63 3.51
N GLU A 40 3.78 -12.56 3.48
CA GLU A 40 2.84 -12.28 2.41
C GLU A 40 2.96 -10.79 2.04
N PRO A 41 3.95 -10.42 1.21
CA PRO A 41 4.16 -9.03 0.85
C PRO A 41 3.09 -8.56 -0.13
N LEU A 42 2.74 -7.28 -0.03
CA LEU A 42 1.89 -6.62 -1.01
C LEU A 42 2.69 -6.33 -2.27
N ARG A 43 2.28 -6.92 -3.39
CA ARG A 43 2.87 -6.68 -4.72
C ARG A 43 1.93 -5.84 -5.57
N VAL A 44 2.41 -4.70 -6.03
CA VAL A 44 1.67 -3.80 -6.91
C VAL A 44 2.43 -3.70 -8.23
N ARG A 45 1.75 -3.97 -9.35
CA ARG A 45 2.32 -3.80 -10.69
C ARG A 45 1.66 -2.63 -11.38
N SER A 46 2.46 -1.68 -11.84
CA SER A 46 1.95 -0.55 -12.59
C SER A 46 1.51 -0.98 -13.99
N ARG A 47 0.27 -0.62 -14.33
CA ARG A 47 -0.25 -0.63 -15.70
C ARG A 47 -0.45 0.79 -16.24
N MET A 48 0.01 1.81 -15.50
CA MET A 48 -0.07 3.20 -15.91
C MET A 48 1.11 3.52 -16.83
N PRO A 49 0.87 3.99 -18.06
CA PRO A 49 1.97 4.26 -18.99
C PRO A 49 2.90 5.36 -18.46
N ASP A 50 2.33 6.39 -17.82
CA ASP A 50 3.05 7.54 -17.28
C ASP A 50 2.36 8.09 -16.02
N ASN A 51 3.03 9.03 -15.33
CA ASN A 51 2.55 9.73 -14.12
C ASN A 51 2.27 8.85 -12.88
N GLY A 52 2.53 7.54 -12.92
CA GLY A 52 2.50 6.72 -11.72
C GLY A 52 3.67 7.08 -10.79
N VAL A 53 3.38 7.25 -9.50
CA VAL A 53 4.35 7.63 -8.47
C VAL A 53 4.12 6.85 -7.17
N ILE A 54 5.20 6.65 -6.41
CA ILE A 54 5.17 6.13 -5.03
C ILE A 54 5.89 7.15 -4.15
N PHE A 55 5.27 7.57 -3.06
CA PHE A 55 5.85 8.49 -2.08
C PHE A 55 5.50 8.04 -0.65
N SER A 56 6.29 8.48 0.33
CA SER A 56 6.05 8.21 1.75
C SER A 56 5.83 9.50 2.53
N ASP A 57 5.36 9.37 3.77
CA ASP A 57 5.25 10.46 4.77
C ASP A 57 4.41 11.68 4.32
N GLY A 58 3.59 11.50 3.27
CA GLY A 58 2.79 12.57 2.68
C GLY A 58 3.60 13.56 1.83
N ILE A 59 4.86 13.28 1.50
CA ILE A 59 5.74 14.19 0.76
C ILE A 59 5.79 13.77 -0.72
N GLU A 60 4.81 14.22 -1.51
CA GLU A 60 4.73 13.86 -2.94
C GLU A 60 5.91 14.40 -3.77
N ALA A 61 6.54 15.49 -3.35
CA ALA A 61 7.70 16.04 -4.06
C ALA A 61 8.92 15.12 -4.04
N ASP A 62 9.00 14.21 -3.07
CA ASP A 62 10.05 13.19 -2.94
C ASP A 62 9.50 11.81 -3.31
N PHE A 63 9.23 11.63 -4.60
CA PHE A 63 8.60 10.43 -5.13
C PHE A 63 9.56 9.56 -5.94
N LEU A 64 9.25 8.26 -5.96
CA LEU A 64 9.76 7.30 -6.93
C LEU A 64 8.82 7.22 -8.13
N ARG A 65 9.36 7.26 -9.35
CA ARG A 65 8.57 6.99 -10.56
C ARG A 65 8.09 5.54 -10.56
N PHE A 66 6.85 5.32 -10.99
CA PHE A 66 6.18 4.02 -10.98
C PHE A 66 5.32 3.80 -12.23
N THR A 67 5.99 3.69 -13.38
CA THR A 67 5.37 3.57 -14.71
C THR A 67 5.21 2.12 -15.15
N ALA A 68 4.56 1.90 -16.30
CA ALA A 68 4.18 0.59 -16.80
C ALA A 68 5.36 -0.39 -16.84
N GLY A 69 5.11 -1.61 -16.37
CA GLY A 69 6.11 -2.68 -16.31
C GLY A 69 6.88 -2.73 -14.98
N MET A 70 6.80 -1.69 -14.14
CA MET A 70 7.40 -1.71 -12.80
C MET A 70 6.53 -2.49 -11.82
N GLU A 71 7.19 -3.13 -10.84
CA GLU A 71 6.54 -3.77 -9.70
C GLU A 71 7.14 -3.23 -8.40
N ALA A 72 6.27 -2.83 -7.48
CA ALA A 72 6.62 -2.48 -6.11
C ALA A 72 6.27 -3.66 -5.19
N CYS A 73 7.20 -4.02 -4.32
CA CYS A 73 7.02 -5.06 -3.33
C CYS A 73 7.12 -4.42 -1.94
N ILE A 74 6.00 -4.37 -1.22
CA ILE A 74 5.90 -3.76 0.11
C ILE A 74 5.80 -4.89 1.14
N SER A 75 6.71 -4.87 2.12
CA SER A 75 6.76 -5.83 3.21
C SER A 75 7.12 -5.15 4.53
N ILE A 76 6.90 -5.86 5.63
CA ILE A 76 7.40 -5.42 6.94
C ILE A 76 8.92 -5.46 6.92
N ALA A 77 9.56 -4.36 7.32
CA ALA A 77 11.02 -4.28 7.41
C ALA A 77 11.56 -5.18 8.53
N ASP A 78 12.77 -5.72 8.35
CA ASP A 78 13.45 -6.46 9.41
C ASP A 78 13.93 -5.56 10.55
N GLN A 79 14.07 -4.26 10.26
CA GLN A 79 14.49 -3.25 11.21
C GLN A 79 13.26 -2.50 11.73
N GLN A 80 13.22 -2.29 13.05
CA GLN A 80 12.17 -1.55 13.73
C GLN A 80 12.76 -0.38 14.49
N GLY A 81 12.26 0.83 14.24
CA GLY A 81 12.57 2.01 15.03
C GLY A 81 11.99 1.86 16.44
N ARG A 82 12.82 2.07 17.48
CA ARG A 82 12.40 2.05 18.88
C ARG A 82 12.35 3.47 19.40
N LEU A 83 11.17 3.90 19.85
CA LEU A 83 11.03 5.15 20.58
C LEU A 83 11.52 4.92 22.01
N VAL A 84 12.50 5.71 22.44
CA VAL A 84 13.02 5.74 23.82
C VAL A 84 12.64 7.07 24.46
N ALA A 85 12.23 7.01 25.73
CA ALA A 85 11.91 8.17 26.56
C ALA A 85 13.16 8.69 27.29
#